data_AF-A0A967LDT3-F1
#
_entry.id   AF-A0A967LDT3-F1
#
_cell.length_a   1.000
_cell.length_b   1.000
_cell.length_c   1.000
_cell.angle_alpha   90.00
_cell.angle_beta   90.00
_cell.angle_gamma   90.00
#
_symmetry.space_group_name_H-M   'P 1'
#
loop_
_entity.id
_entity.type
_entity.pdbx_description
1 polymer ?
#
loop_
_entity_poly.entity_id
_entity_poly.type
_entity_poly.pdbx_seq_one_letter_code
_entity_poly.pdbx_strand_id
1 'polypeptide(L)'
;MGGTWTCKLRPVEVIQLLYRAGLEQHRLESLRATGVRRVEVRTRAKSPPARCREAAGRTYPISEAPPLPHDHPGCQCTYAPVREGEAGG
;
A
#
# COMPACT_ATOMS: atom_id res chain seq x y z
N MET A 1 6.65 27.09 15.60
CA MET A 1 5.85 27.02 14.35
C MET A 1 5.10 25.69 14.32
N GLY A 2 3.92 25.64 14.93
CA GLY A 2 3.05 24.46 14.93
C GLY A 2 1.94 24.67 13.91
N GLY A 3 2.19 24.34 12.66
CA GLY A 3 1.15 24.37 11.63
C GLY A 3 0.15 23.27 11.90
N THR A 4 -1.03 23.62 12.38
CA THR A 4 -2.18 22.71 12.44
C THR A 4 -2.52 22.33 11.00
N TRP A 5 -2.00 21.21 10.52
CA TRP A 5 -2.38 20.64 9.22
C TRP A 5 -3.80 20.08 9.38
N THR A 6 -4.80 20.93 9.25
CA THR A 6 -6.17 20.46 9.03
C THR A 6 -6.23 19.91 7.62
N CYS A 7 -5.97 18.62 7.45
CA CYS A 7 -6.42 17.90 6.27
C CYS A 7 -7.95 18.09 6.21
N LYS A 8 -8.43 18.97 5.33
CA LYS A 8 -9.86 19.23 5.10
C LYS A 8 -10.48 18.07 4.32
N LEU A 9 -10.30 16.85 4.82
CA LEU A 9 -10.99 15.68 4.30
C LEU A 9 -12.40 15.69 4.85
N ARG A 10 -13.38 15.53 3.97
CA ARG A 10 -14.76 15.30 4.39
C ARG A 10 -14.83 13.94 5.11
N PRO A 11 -15.75 13.75 6.07
CA PRO A 11 -15.88 12.47 6.77
C PRO A 11 -15.98 11.26 5.85
N VAL A 12 -16.68 11.39 4.71
CA VAL A 12 -16.78 10.33 3.69
C VAL A 12 -15.42 9.97 3.06
N GLU A 13 -14.56 10.97 2.84
CA GLU A 13 -13.22 10.76 2.29
C GLU A 13 -12.36 10.03 3.32
N VAL A 14 -12.43 10.42 4.59
CA VAL A 14 -11.72 9.72 5.69
C VAL A 14 -12.17 8.26 5.78
N ILE A 15 -13.47 7.98 5.75
CA ILE A 15 -14.01 6.61 5.79
C ILE A 15 -13.49 5.79 4.60
N GLN A 16 -13.46 6.36 3.39
CA GLN A 16 -12.93 5.68 2.21
C GLN A 16 -11.43 5.37 2.35
N LEU A 17 -10.65 6.27 2.93
CA LEU A 17 -9.22 6.05 3.15
C LEU A 17 -8.98 4.94 4.19
N LEU A 18 -9.70 4.96 5.31
CA LEU A 18 -9.64 3.91 6.33
C LEU A 18 -10.07 2.55 5.78
N TYR A 19 -11.15 2.52 4.99
CA TYR A 19 -11.62 1.30 4.35
C TYR A 19 -10.56 0.71 3.41
N ARG A 20 -9.89 1.53 2.59
CA ARG A 20 -8.80 1.09 1.72
C ARG A 20 -7.61 0.54 2.51
N ALA A 21 -7.22 1.22 3.59
CA ALA A 21 -6.14 0.75 4.45
C ALA A 21 -6.48 -0.62 5.06
N GLY A 22 -7.72 -0.81 5.53
CA GLY A 22 -8.20 -2.10 6.04
C GLY A 22 -8.19 -3.21 4.99
N LEU A 23 -8.60 -2.91 3.75
CA LEU A 23 -8.56 -3.89 2.65
C LEU A 23 -7.14 -4.37 2.34
N GLU A 24 -6.15 -3.48 2.33
CA GLU A 24 -4.76 -3.87 2.06
C GLU A 24 -4.13 -4.65 3.22
N GLN A 25 -4.50 -4.34 4.47
CA GLN A 25 -4.12 -5.17 5.62
C GLN A 25 -4.70 -6.58 5.51
N HIS A 26 -6.01 -6.69 5.24
CA HIS A 26 -6.66 -7.98 5.03
C HIS A 26 -6.04 -8.77 3.87
N ARG A 27 -5.64 -8.08 2.80
CA ARG A 27 -4.92 -8.69 1.67
C ARG A 27 -3.56 -9.23 2.08
N LEU A 28 -2.77 -8.48 2.86
CA LEU A 28 -1.49 -8.97 3.39
C LEU A 28 -1.67 -10.24 4.24
N GLU A 29 -2.65 -10.25 5.13
CA GLU A 29 -2.96 -11.42 5.96
C GLU A 29 -3.36 -12.62 5.11
N SER A 30 -4.18 -12.40 4.07
CA SER A 30 -4.58 -13.44 3.13
C SER A 30 -3.39 -14.01 2.37
N LEU A 31 -2.49 -13.16 1.87
CA LEU A 31 -1.25 -13.59 1.20
C LEU A 31 -0.34 -14.35 2.16
N ARG A 32 -0.27 -13.93 3.43
CA ARG A 32 0.50 -14.65 4.46
C ARG A 32 -0.09 -16.04 4.71
N ALA A 33 -1.41 -16.15 4.79
CA ALA A 33 -2.10 -17.43 4.98
C ALA A 33 -1.89 -18.40 3.82
N THR A 34 -1.68 -17.90 2.59
CA THR A 34 -1.39 -18.73 1.40
C THR A 34 0.10 -19.07 1.24
N GLY A 35 0.96 -18.70 2.20
CA GLY A 35 2.39 -19.04 2.20
C GLY A 35 3.26 -18.10 1.36
N VAL A 36 2.75 -16.95 0.92
CA VAL A 36 3.55 -15.92 0.24
C VAL A 36 4.58 -15.37 1.23
N ARG A 37 5.85 -15.37 0.85
CA ARG A 37 6.96 -14.89 1.71
C ARG A 37 7.34 -13.44 1.45
N ARG A 38 7.14 -12.97 0.21
CA ARG A 38 7.53 -11.63 -0.24
C ARG A 38 6.41 -10.97 -1.01
N VAL A 39 6.26 -9.67 -0.83
CA VAL A 39 5.26 -8.85 -1.51
C VAL A 39 5.92 -7.63 -2.14
N GLU A 40 5.43 -7.24 -3.31
CA GLU A 40 5.79 -6.02 -4.02
C GLU A 40 4.65 -5.02 -3.91
N VAL A 41 4.99 -3.76 -3.66
CA VAL A 41 4.01 -2.66 -3.72
C VAL A 41 3.79 -2.25 -5.16
N ARG A 42 2.55 -2.29 -5.65
CA ARG A 42 2.18 -1.83 -6.99
C ARG A 42 1.25 -0.64 -6.90
N THR A 43 1.40 0.33 -7.79
CA THR A 43 0.47 1.45 -7.93
C THR A 43 -0.29 1.36 -9.24
N ARG A 44 -1.60 1.64 -9.21
CA ARG A 44 -2.43 1.77 -10.42
C ARG A 44 -2.68 3.21 -10.84
N ALA A 45 -2.17 4.19 -10.09
CA ALA A 45 -2.38 5.60 -10.39
C ALA A 45 -1.46 6.05 -11.54
N LYS A 46 -2.03 6.72 -12.56
CA LYS A 46 -1.26 7.29 -13.69
C LYS A 46 -0.24 8.34 -13.23
N SER A 47 -0.60 9.12 -12.20
CA SER A 47 0.27 10.11 -11.55
C SER A 47 0.14 9.97 -10.03
N PRO A 48 0.86 9.03 -9.41
CA PRO A 48 0.77 8.82 -7.97
C PRO A 48 1.46 9.96 -7.20
N PRO A 49 0.96 10.33 -6.00
CA PRO A 49 1.68 11.20 -5.07
C PRO A 49 3.09 10.69 -4.79
N ALA A 50 4.02 11.56 -4.39
CA ALA A 50 5.44 11.22 -4.18
C ALA A 50 5.63 9.99 -3.27
N ARG A 51 4.97 9.96 -2.10
CA ARG A 51 5.00 8.83 -1.15
C ARG A 51 4.59 7.49 -1.78
N CYS A 52 3.60 7.53 -2.67
CA CYS A 52 3.08 6.38 -3.39
C CYS A 52 4.08 5.88 -4.43
N ARG A 53 4.78 6.79 -5.12
CA ARG A 53 5.85 6.47 -6.07
C ARG A 53 7.08 5.89 -5.39
N GLU A 54 7.45 6.41 -4.22
CA GLU A 54 8.60 5.92 -3.45
C GLU A 54 8.39 4.49 -2.92
N ALA A 55 7.15 4.16 -2.56
CA ALA A 55 6.80 2.80 -2.12
C ALA A 55 6.65 1.84 -3.29
N ALA A 56 6.12 2.29 -4.44
CA ALA A 56 5.88 1.44 -5.61
C ALA A 56 7.16 0.77 -6.14
N GLY A 57 7.04 -0.49 -6.56
CA GLY A 57 8.14 -1.33 -7.03
C GLY A 57 9.02 -1.88 -5.90
N ARG A 58 8.87 -1.41 -4.65
CA ARG A 58 9.61 -1.96 -3.53
C ARG A 58 9.05 -3.31 -3.13
N THR A 59 9.97 -4.23 -2.85
CA THR A 59 9.67 -5.57 -2.35
C THR A 59 10.02 -5.65 -0.87
N TYR A 60 9.13 -6.26 -0.10
CA TYR A 60 9.27 -6.47 1.33
C TYR A 60 9.08 -7.94 1.67
N PRO A 61 9.78 -8.47 2.69
CA PRO A 61 9.30 -9.66 3.40
C PRO A 61 7.86 -9.42 3.87
N ILE A 62 6.98 -10.40 3.75
CA ILE A 62 5.56 -10.24 4.14
C ILE A 62 5.38 -9.97 5.64
N SER A 63 6.37 -10.33 6.46
CA SER A 63 6.44 -10.05 7.90
C SER A 63 6.75 -8.58 8.20
N GLU A 64 7.35 -7.85 7.25
CA GLU A 64 7.89 -6.50 7.43
C GLU A 64 7.24 -5.48 6.48
N ALA A 65 6.19 -5.88 5.75
CA ALA A 65 5.49 -5.02 4.81
C ALA A 65 4.90 -3.80 5.55
N PRO A 66 5.35 -2.56 5.24
CA PRO A 66 4.92 -1.36 5.96
C PRO A 66 3.55 -0.90 5.45
N PRO A 67 2.65 -0.35 6.29
CA PRO A 67 1.35 0.13 5.85
C PRO A 67 1.44 1.04 4.62
N LEU A 68 0.59 0.80 3.62
CA LEU A 68 0.61 1.60 2.40
C LEU A 68 0.04 3.01 2.64
N PRO A 69 0.59 4.04 1.98
CA PRO A 69 0.14 5.42 2.14
C PRO A 69 -1.23 5.63 1.44
N HIS A 70 -2.30 5.22 2.12
CA HIS A 70 -3.69 5.48 1.72
C HIS A 70 -4.22 6.79 2.30
N ASP A 71 -3.35 7.70 2.74
CA ASP A 71 -3.69 9.03 3.24
C ASP A 71 -4.15 9.98 2.12
N HIS A 72 -4.01 9.57 0.86
CA HIS A 72 -4.43 10.35 -0.31
C HIS A 72 -5.26 9.50 -1.29
N PRO A 73 -6.44 9.97 -1.75
CA PRO A 73 -7.30 9.20 -2.67
C PRO A 73 -6.65 8.90 -4.02
N GLY A 74 -5.69 9.73 -4.44
CA GLY A 74 -4.85 9.51 -5.62
C GLY A 74 -3.73 8.48 -5.44
N CYS A 75 -3.45 8.00 -4.22
CA CYS A 75 -2.56 6.87 -4.02
C CYS A 75 -3.37 5.56 -4.02
N GLN A 76 -3.18 4.78 -5.08
CA GLN A 76 -3.81 3.48 -5.29
C GLN A 76 -2.74 2.38 -5.25
N CYS A 77 -1.92 2.38 -4.19
CA CYS A 77 -0.98 1.30 -3.93
C CYS A 77 -1.72 0.04 -3.48
N THR A 78 -1.15 -1.12 -3.79
CA THR A 78 -1.65 -2.43 -3.34
C THR A 78 -0.48 -3.42 -3.25
N TYR A 79 -0.60 -4.46 -2.42
CA TYR A 79 0.39 -5.53 -2.37
C TYR A 79 0.13 -6.62 -3.41
N ALA A 80 1.16 -7.01 -4.14
CA ALA A 80 1.17 -8.17 -5.01
C ALA A 80 2.16 -9.21 -4.48
N PRO A 81 1.85 -10.52 -4.56
CA PRO A 81 2.82 -11.55 -4.24
C PRO A 81 3.98 -11.48 -5.24
N VAL A 82 5.21 -11.58 -4.74
CA VAL A 82 6.37 -11.84 -5.60
C VAL A 82 6.42 -13.35 -5.83
N ARG A 83 6.40 -13.78 -7.10
CA ARG A 83 6.59 -15.18 -7.44
C ARG A 83 8.05 -15.54 -7.18
N GLU A 84 8.30 -16.37 -6.18
CA GLU A 84 9.61 -16.99 -5.99
C GLU A 84 9.73 -18.12 -7.03
N GLY A 85 10.30 -17.80 -8.19
CA GLY A 85 10.36 -18.70 -9.33
C GLY A 85 10.64 -18.02 -10.66
N GLU A 86 11.62 -17.11 -10.69
CA GLU A 86 12.35 -16.66 -11.89
C GLU A 86 13.69 -16.08 -11.40
N ALA A 87 14.47 -16.92 -10.70
CA ALA A 87 15.91 -16.72 -10.69
C ALA A 87 16.37 -17.08 -12.11
N GLY A 88 16.90 -16.09 -12.83
CA GLY A 88 17.43 -16.27 -14.17
C GLY A 88 18.40 -17.45 -14.25
N GLY A 89 18.26 -18.23 -15.33
CA GLY A 89 19.31 -19.12 -15.80
C GLY A 89 20.47 -18.36 -16.41
#